data_AF-A0A7X6P6C6-F1
#
_entry.id   AF-A0A7X6P6C6-F1
#
_cell.length_a   1.000
_cell.length_b   1.000
_cell.length_c   1.000
_cell.angle_alpha   90.00
_cell.angle_beta   90.00
_cell.angle_gamma   90.00
#
_symmetry.space_group_name_H-M   'P 1'
#
loop_
_entity.id
_entity.type
_entity.pdbx_description
1 polymer ?
#
loop_
_entity_poly.entity_id
_entity_poly.type
_entity_poly.pdbx_seq_one_letter_code
_entity_poly.pdbx_strand_id
1 'polypeptide(L)' 'MATITFRTTNEEKEMIKELAKHHGMTISDYIKETIMRKIEDELDYKIADERFSVFETTGEKAIPFNDVLKEFGII' A
#
# COMPACT_ATOMS: atom_id res chain seq x y z
N MET A 1 15.51 15.75 12.37
CA MET A 1 14.72 15.87 11.12
C MET A 1 15.55 15.31 9.99
N ALA A 2 14.95 14.46 9.14
CA ALA A 2 15.57 14.03 7.90
C ALA A 2 14.92 14.80 6.74
N THR A 3 15.73 15.21 5.77
CA THR A 3 15.27 15.94 4.59
C THR A 3 15.50 15.08 3.36
N ILE A 4 14.48 14.99 2.51
CA ILE A 4 14.56 14.32 1.20
C ILE A 4 14.48 15.40 0.13
N THR A 5 15.48 15.45 -0.74
CA THR A 5 15.52 16.32 -1.90
C THR A 5 15.51 15.45 -3.14
N PHE A 6 14.59 15.69 -4.05
CA PHE A 6 14.56 15.04 -5.36
C PHE A 6 14.50 16.10 -6.46
N ARG A 7 15.09 15.78 -7.61
CA ARG A 7 15.08 16.66 -8.78
C ARG A 7 13.78 16.48 -9.54
N THR A 8 13.23 17.59 -10.02
CA THR A 8 11.97 17.62 -10.77
C THR A 8 12.00 18.80 -11.72
N THR A 9 11.18 18.76 -12.78
CA THR A 9 10.96 19.91 -13.65
C THR A 9 10.02 20.92 -12.99
N ASN A 10 9.95 22.14 -13.54
CA ASN A 10 8.99 23.13 -13.05
C ASN A 10 7.53 22.69 -13.27
N GLU A 11 7.27 21.96 -14.35
CA GLU A 11 5.94 21.45 -14.69
C GLU A 11 5.50 20.36 -13.73
N GLU A 12 6.36 19.37 -13.47
CA GLU A 12 6.12 18.32 -12.47
C GLU A 12 5.86 18.89 -11.08
N LYS A 13 6.64 19.90 -10.67
CA LYS A 13 6.45 20.57 -9.39
C LYS A 13 5.07 21.21 -9.27
N GLU A 14 4.58 21.90 -10.31
CA GLU A 14 3.24 22.50 -10.26
C GLU A 14 2.13 21.46 -10.30
N MET A 15 2.28 20.37 -11.07
CA MET A 15 1.32 19.25 -11.01
C MET A 15 1.21 18.67 -9.60
N ILE A 16 2.34 18.42 -8.93
CA ILE A 16 2.35 17.91 -7.54
C ILE A 16 1.69 18.90 -6.59
N LYS A 17 1.95 20.20 -6.76
CA LYS A 17 1.38 21.25 -5.93
C LYS A 17 -0.14 21.37 -6.08
N GLU A 18 -0.65 21.28 -7.30
CA GLU A 18 -2.08 21.30 -7.57
C GLU A 18 -2.79 20.09 -6.95
N LEU A 19 -2.20 18.90 -7.07
CA LEU A 19 -2.72 17.68 -6.44
C LEU A 19 -2.69 17.77 -4.91
N ALA A 20 -1.59 18.25 -4.33
CA ALA A 20 -1.49 18.45 -2.88
C ALA A 20 -2.58 19.43 -2.39
N LYS A 21 -2.78 20.55 -3.11
CA LYS A 21 -3.82 21.54 -2.81
C LYS A 21 -5.23 20.94 -2.91
N HIS A 22 -5.50 20.13 -3.93
CA HIS A 22 -6.76 19.42 -4.08
C HIS A 22 -7.10 18.54 -2.87
N HIS A 23 -6.08 17.93 -2.25
CA HIS A 23 -6.22 17.11 -1.05
C HIS A 23 -6.13 17.92 0.26
N GLY A 24 -6.00 19.25 0.20
CA GLY A 24 -5.83 20.10 1.39
C GLY A 24 -4.49 19.89 2.12
N MET A 25 -3.48 19.38 1.43
CA MET A 25 -2.18 19.01 1.98
C MET A 25 -1.06 19.93 1.49
N THR A 26 0.05 19.96 2.22
CA THR A 26 1.30 20.53 1.70
C THR A 26 1.93 19.57 0.68
N ILE A 27 2.84 20.08 -0.18
CA ILE A 27 3.60 19.25 -1.11
C ILE A 27 4.35 18.14 -0.35
N SER A 28 4.98 18.49 0.77
CA SER A 28 5.76 17.54 1.56
C SER A 28 4.89 16.44 2.16
N ASP A 29 3.71 16.77 2.69
CA ASP A 29 2.78 15.80 3.26
C ASP A 29 2.25 14.87 2.17
N TYR A 30 1.82 15.44 1.04
CA TYR A 30 1.30 14.67 -0.09
C TYR A 30 2.33 13.68 -0.64
N ILE A 31 3.58 14.12 -0.83
CA ILE A 31 4.66 13.26 -1.30
C ILE A 31 4.97 12.16 -0.28
N LYS A 32 5.09 12.52 1.00
CA LYS A 32 5.36 11.56 2.07
C LYS A 32 4.30 10.47 2.12
N GLU A 33 3.02 10.86 2.12
CA GLU A 33 1.91 9.91 2.17
C GLU A 33 1.87 9.02 0.92
N THR A 34 2.06 9.62 -0.27
CA THR A 34 2.07 8.88 -1.54
C THR A 34 3.20 7.84 -1.58
N ILE A 35 4.41 8.22 -1.17
CA ILE A 35 5.56 7.30 -1.15
C ILE A 35 5.33 6.19 -0.12
N MET A 36 4.86 6.53 1.09
CA MET A 36 4.64 5.52 2.14
C MET A 36 3.56 4.52 1.74
N ARG A 37 2.44 4.99 1.16
CA ARG A 37 1.39 4.11 0.64
C ARG A 37 1.94 3.15 -0.41
N LYS A 38 2.76 3.64 -1.35
CA LYS A 38 3.36 2.78 -2.36
C LYS A 38 4.34 1.77 -1.78
N ILE A 39 5.08 2.12 -0.73
CA ILE A 39 5.94 1.18 -0.02
C ILE A 39 5.09 0.10 0.65
N GLU A 40 4.00 0.48 1.32
CA GLU A 40 3.06 -0.46 1.94
C GLU A 40 2.45 -1.41 0.91
N ASP A 41 1.94 -0.89 -0.22
CA ASP A 41 1.36 -1.68 -1.30
C ASP A 41 2.33 -2.77 -1.81
N GLU A 42 3.61 -2.41 -2.00
CA GLU A 42 4.65 -3.35 -2.47
C GLU A 42 4.99 -4.41 -1.41
N LEU A 43 4.99 -4.03 -0.13
CA LEU A 43 5.22 -4.97 0.98
C LEU A 43 4.04 -5.93 1.13
N ASP A 44 2.81 -5.42 1.08
CA ASP A 44 1.58 -6.21 1.17
C ASP A 44 1.50 -7.18 -0.01
N TYR A 45 1.80 -6.72 -1.23
CA TYR A 45 1.87 -7.58 -2.41
C TYR A 45 2.87 -8.73 -2.21
N LYS A 46 4.09 -8.42 -1.73
CA LYS A 46 5.12 -9.43 -1.50
C LYS A 46 4.68 -10.46 -0.45
N ILE A 47 4.07 -10.03 0.65
CA ILE A 47 3.57 -10.95 1.69
C ILE A 47 2.47 -11.84 1.12
N ALA A 48 1.55 -11.27 0.35
CA ALA A 48 0.48 -12.03 -0.29
C ALA A 48 1.02 -13.08 -1.25
N ASP A 49 1.99 -12.71 -2.09
CA ASP A 49 2.65 -13.61 -3.06
C ASP A 49 3.38 -14.76 -2.35
N GLU A 50 4.15 -14.45 -1.29
CA GLU A 50 4.83 -15.47 -0.47
C GLU A 50 3.83 -16.47 0.14
N ARG A 51 2.74 -15.96 0.72
CA ARG A 51 1.70 -16.81 1.34
C ARG A 51 0.96 -17.65 0.31
N PHE A 52 0.66 -17.07 -0.85
CA PHE A 52 0.00 -17.77 -1.93
C PHE A 52 0.88 -18.90 -2.48
N SER A 53 2.17 -18.64 -2.69
CA SER A 53 3.13 -19.66 -3.12
C SER A 53 3.26 -20.82 -2.12
N VAL A 54 3.26 -20.52 -0.81
CA VAL A 54 3.24 -21.57 0.23
C VAL A 54 1.96 -22.39 0.15
N PHE A 55 0.80 -21.77 0.00
CA PHE A 55 -0.48 -22.48 -0.15
C PHE A 55 -0.47 -23.42 -1.36
N GLU A 56 0.02 -22.95 -2.52
CA GLU A 56 0.12 -23.76 -3.74
C GLU A 56 1.09 -24.95 -3.58
N THR A 57 2.22 -24.76 -2.90
CA THR A 57 3.26 -25.78 -2.77
C THR A 57 2.99 -26.81 -1.66
N THR A 58 2.27 -26.42 -0.60
CA THR A 58 1.92 -27.31 0.52
C THR A 58 0.70 -28.17 0.24
N GLY A 59 -0.10 -27.85 -0.78
CA GLY A 59 -1.32 -28.57 -1.11
C GLY A 59 -2.44 -28.36 -0.10
N GLU A 60 -2.37 -27.30 0.70
CA GLU A 60 -3.46 -26.86 1.56
C GLU A 60 -4.73 -26.65 0.74
N LYS A 61 -5.88 -26.99 1.31
CA LYS A 61 -7.18 -26.85 0.64
C LYS A 61 -7.88 -25.61 1.17
N ALA A 62 -8.46 -24.84 0.26
CA ALA A 62 -9.38 -23.78 0.63
C ALA A 62 -10.52 -24.37 1.47
N ILE A 63 -10.83 -23.73 2.59
CA ILE A 63 -11.96 -24.09 3.45
C ILE A 63 -13.19 -23.25 3.08
N PRO A 64 -14.42 -23.76 3.28
CA PRO A 64 -15.63 -22.98 3.09
C PRO A 64 -15.64 -21.72 3.96
N PHE A 65 -16.15 -20.62 3.42
CA PHE A 65 -16.21 -19.33 4.14
C PHE A 65 -16.95 -19.43 5.48
N ASN A 66 -18.02 -20.25 5.56
CA ASN A 66 -18.74 -20.50 6.81
C ASN A 66 -17.86 -21.11 7.91
N ASP A 67 -16.88 -21.93 7.56
CA ASP A 67 -16.02 -22.56 8.55
C ASP A 67 -14.98 -21.54 9.08
N VAL A 68 -14.50 -20.65 8.21
CA VAL A 68 -13.71 -19.47 8.61
C VAL A 68 -14.49 -18.61 9.61
N LEU A 69 -15.73 -18.25 9.28
CA LEU A 69 -16.54 -17.38 10.15
C LEU A 69 -16.78 -17.98 11.55
N LYS A 70 -16.97 -19.30 11.64
CA LYS A 70 -17.07 -20.02 12.91
C LYS A 70 -15.75 -19.98 13.70
N GLU A 71 -14.61 -20.19 13.02
CA GLU A 71 -13.29 -20.15 13.64
C GLU A 71 -12.99 -18.78 14.28
N PHE A 72 -13.38 -17.70 13.59
CA PHE A 72 -13.21 -16.33 14.08
C PHE A 72 -14.34 -15.84 15.01
N GLY A 73 -15.32 -16.69 15.33
CA GLY A 73 -16.42 -16.35 16.26
C GLY A 73 -17.37 -15.27 15.75
N ILE A 74 -17.52 -15.13 14.43
CA ILE A 74 -18.39 -14.15 13.79
C ILE A 74 -19.84 -14.68 13.70
N ILE A 75 -20.01 -16.00 13.64
CA ILE A 75 -21.30 -16.72 13.62
C ILE A 75 -21.29 -17.94 14.53
#